data_AF-A0A5E4P2V0-F1
#
_entry.id   AF-A0A5E4P2V0-F1
#
_cell.length_a   1.000
_cell.length_b   1.000
_cell.length_c   1.000
_cell.angle_alpha   90.00
_cell.angle_beta   90.00
_cell.angle_gamma   90.00
#
_symmetry.space_group_name_H-M   'P 1'
#
loop_
_entity.id
_entity.type
_entity.pdbx_description
1 polymer ?
#
loop_
_entity_poly.entity_id
_entity_poly.type
_entity_poly.pdbx_seq_one_letter_code
_entity_poly.pdbx_strand_id
1 'polypeptide(L)' 'MQKMVKFRLSRECREIAVNPARVLYVCHYEHGASTLHFGKDCFVRVQGSLAEVSDILDHAMSEAEAPPRGMAAEARQGVN' A
#
# COMPACT_ATOMS: atom_id res chain seq x y z
N MET A 1 -13.04 -2.53 1.65
CA MET A 1 -12.24 -3.42 0.78
C MET A 1 -10.85 -2.80 0.70
N GLN A 2 -9.79 -3.46 1.17
CA GLN A 2 -8.45 -2.86 1.17
C GLN A 2 -7.90 -2.81 -0.27
N LYS A 3 -7.30 -1.67 -0.65
CA LYS A 3 -6.76 -1.43 -2.00
C LYS A 3 -5.53 -2.31 -2.23
N MET A 4 -5.49 -2.99 -3.37
CA MET A 4 -4.32 -3.76 -3.81
C MET A 4 -3.45 -2.87 -4.71
N VAL A 5 -2.14 -2.89 -4.51
CA VAL A 5 -1.15 -2.21 -5.37
C VAL A 5 -0.39 -3.23 -6.20
N LYS A 6 0.02 -2.86 -7.41
CA LYS A 6 0.75 -3.76 -8.30
C LYS A 6 2.23 -3.41 -8.32
N PHE A 7 3.06 -4.44 -8.23
CA PHE A 7 4.49 -4.31 -8.42
C PHE A 7 4.96 -5.32 -9.47
N ARG A 8 5.95 -4.92 -10.27
CA ARG A 8 6.65 -5.85 -11.15
C ARG A 8 7.70 -6.62 -10.34
N LEU A 9 7.75 -7.94 -10.52
CA LEU A 9 8.75 -8.79 -9.88
C LEU A 9 10.16 -8.49 -10.42
N SER A 10 11.15 -8.49 -9.54
CA SER A 10 12.55 -8.30 -9.96
C SER A 10 12.97 -9.49 -10.82
N ARG A 11 13.58 -9.24 -11.98
CA ARG A 11 14.05 -10.26 -12.95
C ARG A 11 12.95 -11.03 -13.70
N GLU A 12 11.68 -10.68 -13.51
CA GLU A 12 10.57 -11.28 -14.24
C GLU A 12 9.74 -10.21 -14.99
N CYS A 13 9.02 -10.63 -16.03
CA CYS A 13 8.03 -9.80 -16.74
C CYS A 13 6.62 -9.99 -16.16
N ARG A 14 6.52 -10.29 -14.86
CA ARG A 14 5.27 -10.58 -14.16
C ARG A 14 4.98 -9.53 -13.10
N GLU A 15 3.70 -9.28 -12.87
CA GLU A 15 3.21 -8.40 -11.81
C GLU A 15 2.61 -9.22 -10.67
N ILE A 16 2.68 -8.66 -9.46
CA ILE A 16 2.00 -9.17 -8.28
C ILE A 16 1.10 -8.09 -7.71
N ALA A 17 -0.04 -8.51 -7.16
CA ALA A 17 -0.91 -7.65 -6.36
C ALA A 17 -0.53 -7.79 -4.89
N VAL A 18 -0.20 -6.69 -4.24
CA VAL A 18 0.20 -6.61 -2.84
C VAL A 18 -0.85 -5.80 -2.08
N ASN A 19 -1.17 -6.25 -0.87
CA ASN A 19 -1.93 -5.45 0.09
C ASN A 19 -0.94 -4.59 0.89
N PRO A 20 -0.92 -3.26 0.75
CA PRO A 20 0.01 -2.38 1.46
C PRO A 20 -0.04 -2.57 2.98
N ALA A 21 -1.23 -2.79 3.55
CA ALA A 21 -1.42 -2.97 4.99
C ALA A 21 -0.76 -4.25 5.55
N ARG A 22 -0.32 -5.17 4.68
CA ARG A 22 0.41 -6.38 5.09
C ARG A 22 1.93 -6.23 4.99
N VAL A 23 2.43 -5.16 4.36
CA VAL A 23 3.87 -4.91 4.23
C VAL A 23 4.36 -4.37 5.57
N LEU A 24 5.34 -5.06 6.17
CA LEU A 24 5.91 -4.68 7.47
C LEU A 24 7.07 -3.71 7.32
N TYR A 25 7.94 -3.95 6.34
CA TYR A 25 9.06 -3.07 6.00
C TYR A 25 9.54 -3.36 4.58
N VAL A 26 10.25 -2.39 4.00
CA VAL A 26 10.87 -2.48 2.67
C VAL A 26 12.38 -2.42 2.83
N CYS A 27 13.10 -3.34 2.21
CA CYS A 27 14.55 -3.32 2.14
C CYS A 27 15.01 -2.98 0.72
N HIS A 28 15.94 -2.05 0.59
CA HIS A 28 16.60 -1.81 -0.69
C HIS A 28 17.63 -2.90 -0.98
N TYR A 29 17.67 -3.38 -2.22
CA TYR A 29 18.73 -4.22 -2.73
C TYR A 29 19.48 -3.48 -3.82
N GLU A 30 20.80 -3.68 -3.89
CA GLU A 30 21.60 -3.14 -5.00
C GLU A 30 21.01 -3.56 -6.36
N HIS A 31 21.17 -2.68 -7.36
CA HIS A 31 20.66 -2.82 -8.74
C HIS A 31 19.16 -2.53 -8.97
N GLY A 32 18.60 -1.52 -8.30
CA GLY A 32 17.27 -0.99 -8.65
C GLY A 32 16.11 -1.94 -8.33
N ALA A 33 16.29 -2.77 -7.31
CA ALA A 33 15.26 -3.66 -6.80
C ALA A 33 15.05 -3.42 -5.30
N SER A 34 13.84 -3.70 -4.83
CA SER A 34 13.49 -3.62 -3.41
C SER A 34 12.76 -4.89 -3.00
N THR A 35 12.78 -5.20 -1.70
CA THR A 35 12.13 -6.38 -1.14
C THR A 35 11.05 -5.94 -0.18
N LEU A 36 9.81 -6.40 -0.41
CA LEU A 36 8.68 -6.19 0.49
C LEU A 36 8.61 -7.37 1.46
N HIS A 37 8.66 -7.11 2.76
CA HIS A 37 8.55 -8.15 3.79
C HIS A 37 7.14 -8.19 4.39
N PHE A 38 6.57 -9.39 4.48
CA PHE A 38 5.27 -9.68 5.13
C PHE A 38 5.43 -10.50 6.42
N GLY A 39 6.68 -10.86 6.75
CA GLY A 39 7.07 -11.66 7.91
C GLY A 39 8.56 -12.04 7.81
N LYS A 40 9.07 -12.79 8.79
CA LYS A 40 10.50 -13.18 8.86
C LYS A 40 10.97 -13.92 7.61
N ASP A 41 10.17 -14.88 7.14
CA ASP A 41 10.50 -15.76 6.01
C ASP A 41 9.55 -15.57 4.82
N CYS A 42 8.77 -14.48 4.81
CA CYS A 42 7.80 -14.19 3.76
C CYS A 42 8.10 -12.82 3.16
N PHE A 43 8.66 -12.82 1.96
CA PHE A 43 9.04 -11.61 1.25
C PHE A 43 8.91 -11.78 -0.26
N VAL A 44 8.86 -10.66 -0.96
CA VAL A 44 8.87 -10.64 -2.43
C VAL A 44 9.76 -9.53 -2.96
N ARG A 45 10.56 -9.85 -3.98
CA ARG A 45 11.50 -8.90 -4.58
C ARG A 45 10.85 -8.26 -5.82
N VAL A 46 10.80 -6.94 -5.81
CA VAL A 46 10.14 -6.10 -6.82
C VAL A 46 11.14 -5.18 -7.51
N GLN A 47 10.80 -4.73 -8.71
CA GLN A 47 11.54 -3.67 -9.40
C GLN A 47 11.21 -2.31 -8.77
N GLY A 48 12.20 -1.43 -8.74
CA GLY A 48 12.07 -0.08 -8.20
C GLY A 48 13.02 0.19 -7.05
N SER A 49 13.42 1.44 -6.95
CA SER A 49 14.16 1.99 -5.81
C SER A 49 13.30 1.99 -4.54
N LEU A 50 13.95 2.17 -3.39
CA LEU A 50 13.24 2.29 -2.11
C LEU A 50 12.26 3.46 -2.12
N ALA A 51 12.64 4.60 -2.70
CA ALA A 51 11.81 5.79 -2.77
C ALA A 51 10.54 5.53 -3.59
N GLU A 52 10.68 5.03 -4.83
CA GLU A 52 9.55 4.73 -5.70
C GLU A 52 8.58 3.73 -5.07
N VAL A 53 9.11 2.67 -4.45
CA VAL A 53 8.29 1.64 -3.81
C VAL A 53 7.57 2.19 -2.58
N SER A 54 8.23 3.03 -1.78
CA SER A 54 7.62 3.64 -0.58
C SER A 54 6.52 4.62 -0.98
N ASP A 55 6.76 5.47 -1.98
CA ASP A 55 5.75 6.42 -2.49
C ASP A 55 4.48 5.71 -2.97
N ILE A 56 4.62 4.59 -3.67
CA ILE A 56 3.48 3.77 -4.14
C ILE A 56 2.68 3.21 -2.95
N LEU A 57 3.36 2.72 -1.90
CA LEU A 57 2.70 2.19 -0.71
C LEU A 57 1.99 3.29 0.08
N ASP A 58 2.66 4.42 0.31
CA ASP A 58 2.14 5.55 1.07
C ASP A 58 0.93 6.19 0.38
N HIS A 59 0.99 6.36 -0.94
CA HIS A 59 -0.13 6.87 -1.72
C HIS A 59 -1.37 5.96 -1.58
N ALA A 60 -1.18 4.65 -1.68
CA ALA A 60 -2.26 3.69 -1.56
C ALA A 60 -2.88 3.62 -0.15
N MET A 61 -2.09 3.90 0.89
CA MET A 61 -2.57 3.99 2.27
C MET A 61 -3.30 5.31 2.54
N SER A 62 -2.83 6.43 1.97
CA SER A 62 -3.45 7.76 2.10
C SER A 62 -4.85 7.82 1.48
N GLU A 63 -5.04 7.23 0.30
CA GLU A 63 -6.36 7.17 -0.35
C GLU A 63 -7.37 6.28 0.40
N ALA A 64 -6.90 5.37 1.26
CA ALA A 64 -7.77 4.52 2.09
C ALA A 64 -8.29 5.25 3.35
N GLU A 65 -7.68 6.37 3.72
CA GLU A 65 -7.99 7.13 4.94
C GLU A 65 -8.95 8.30 4.70
N ALA A 66 -9.27 8.62 3.45
CA ALA A 66 -10.24 9.66 3.14
C ALA A 66 -11.64 9.24 3.63
N PRO A 67 -12.23 9.90 4.65
CA PRO A 67 -13.61 9.62 5.03
C PRO A 67 -14.53 9.89 3.83
N PRO A 68 -15.64 9.17 3.68
CA PRO A 68 -16.61 9.46 2.63
C PRO A 68 -17.00 10.94 2.75
N ARG A 69 -16.65 11.75 1.73
CA ARG A 69 -17.10 13.13 1.63
C ARG A 69 -18.63 13.09 1.56
N GLY A 70 -19.30 13.41 2.68
CA GLY A 70 -20.74 13.66 2.69
C GLY A 70 -21.62 12.93 3.71
N MET A 71 -21.12 12.54 4.89
CA MET A 71 -22.01 12.08 5.97
C MET A 71 -21.74 12.81 7.29
N ALA A 72 -22.14 14.09 7.33
CA ALA A 72 -22.52 14.73 8.59
C ALA A 72 -24.02 14.48 8.78
N ALA A 73 -24.34 13.44 9.56
CA ALA A 73 -25.66 13.24 10.11
C ALA A 73 -25.86 14.26 11.23
N GLU A 74 -26.71 15.27 11.00
CA GLU A 74 -27.33 16.03 12.08
C GLU A 74 -28.85 15.96 11.94
N ALA A 75 -29.40 14.81 12.34
CA ALA A 75 -30.74 14.77 12.89
C ALA A 75 -30.60 15.01 14.40
N ARG A 76 -30.98 16.20 14.87
CA ARG A 76 -31.26 16.41 16.29
C ARG A 76 -32.60 17.12 16.45
N GLN A 77 -33.49 16.40 17.12
CA GLN A 77 -34.77 16.82 17.65
C GLN A 77 -34.62 18.06 18.55
N GLY A 78 -35.57 18.98 18.43
CA GLY A 78 -35.89 19.97 19.45
C GLY A 78 -37.40 20.07 19.55
N VAL A 79 -37.96 19.41 20.57
CA VAL A 79 -39.37 19.47 20.97
C VAL A 79 -39.65 20.84 21.56
N ASN A 80 -40.65 21.55 21.03
CA ASN A 80 -41.64 22.35 21.77
C ASN A 80 -42.76 22.79 20.83
#